data_AF-A0A7C0Y4B4-F1
#
_entry.id   AF-A0A7C0Y4B4-F1
#
_cell.length_a   1.000
_cell.length_b   1.000
_cell.length_c   1.000
_cell.angle_alpha   90.00
_cell.angle_beta   90.00
_cell.angle_gamma   90.00
#
_symmetry.space_group_name_H-M   'P 1'
#
loop_
_entity.id
_entity.type
_entity.pdbx_description
1 polymer ?
#
loop_
_entity_poly.entity_id
_entity_poly.type
_entity_poly.pdbx_seq_one_letter_code
_entity_poly.pdbx_strand_id
1 'polypeptide(L)' 'DELNVAVHFNLLDINYVLRKLKEIPREVNIIITGRKAKKEIIEIADIASEMKELKHHFRKGVKAVKAIDY' A
#
# COMPACT_ATOMS: atom_id res chain seq x y z
N ASP A 1 -2.54 -6.01 3.12
CA ASP A 1 -2.01 -4.78 3.75
C ASP A 1 -0.51 -4.69 3.47
N GLU A 2 0.06 -3.49 3.37
CA GLU A 2 1.49 -3.20 3.19
C GLU A 2 2.21 -3.88 1.98
N LEU A 3 1.45 -4.29 0.96
CA LEU A 3 2.00 -4.93 -0.24
C LEU A 3 2.99 -4.01 -0.98
N ASN A 4 2.71 -2.71 -1.03
CA ASN A 4 3.59 -1.74 -1.68
C ASN A 4 5.01 -1.78 -1.11
N VAL A 5 5.11 -1.91 0.22
CA VAL A 5 6.39 -1.97 0.94
C VAL A 5 7.10 -3.31 0.67
N ALA A 6 6.36 -4.42 0.68
CA ALA A 6 6.91 -5.74 0.38
C ALA A 6 7.52 -5.81 -1.03
N VAL A 7 6.82 -5.26 -2.04
CA VAL A 7 7.34 -5.18 -3.40
C VAL A 7 8.50 -4.19 -3.51
N HIS A 8 8.44 -3.06 -2.82
CA HIS A 8 9.53 -2.07 -2.82
C HIS A 8 10.85 -2.64 -2.28
N PHE A 9 10.79 -3.49 -1.26
CA PHE A 9 11.96 -4.16 -0.68
C PHE A 9 12.30 -5.50 -1.35
N ASN A 10 11.72 -5.79 -2.52
CA ASN A 10 11.96 -7.02 -3.29
C ASN A 10 11.66 -8.31 -2.49
N LEU A 11 10.81 -8.25 -1.45
CA LEU A 11 10.31 -9.43 -0.74
C LEU A 11 9.29 -10.19 -1.60
N LEU A 12 8.64 -9.49 -2.53
CA LEU A 12 7.75 -10.04 -3.54
C LEU A 12 8.09 -9.47 -4.92
N ASP A 13 8.12 -10.35 -5.92
CA ASP A 13 8.33 -9.97 -7.31
C ASP A 13 7.10 -9.24 -7.87
N ILE A 14 7.32 -8.07 -8.47
CA ILE A 14 6.25 -7.24 -9.04
C ILE A 14 5.50 -7.96 -10.17
N ASN A 15 6.18 -8.71 -11.04
CA ASN A 15 5.53 -9.41 -12.14
C ASN A 15 4.64 -10.53 -11.61
N TYR A 16 5.07 -11.23 -10.54
CA TYR A 16 4.22 -12.19 -9.85
C TYR A 16 2.95 -11.53 -9.30
N VAL A 17 3.09 -10.39 -8.62
CA VAL A 17 1.95 -9.62 -8.09
C VAL A 17 0.99 -9.20 -9.19
N LEU A 18 1.48 -8.57 -10.26
CA LEU A 18 0.66 -8.10 -11.38
C LEU A 18 -0.10 -9.24 -12.08
N ARG A 19 0.53 -10.41 -12.24
CA ARG A 19 -0.16 -11.59 -12.78
C ARG A 19 -1.29 -12.03 -11.86
N LYS A 20 -1.03 -12.12 -10.56
CA LYS A 20 -2.06 -12.54 -9.59
C LYS A 20 -3.22 -11.58 -9.50
N LEU A 21 -2.97 -10.27 -9.57
CA LEU A 21 -4.04 -9.27 -9.60
C LEU A 21 -4.98 -9.44 -10.80
N LYS A 22 -4.48 -9.89 -11.96
CA LYS A 22 -5.29 -10.14 -13.16
C LYS A 22 -6.11 -11.43 -13.10
N GLU A 23 -5.73 -12.38 -12.25
CA GLU A 23 -6.45 -13.64 -12.07
C GLU A 23 -7.66 -13.49 -11.12
N ILE A 24 -7.73 -12.39 -10.37
CA ILE A 24 -8.80 -12.17 -9.39
C ILE A 24 -10.12 -11.88 -10.12
N PRO A 25 -11.24 -12.53 -9.73
CA PRO A 25 -12.55 -12.28 -10.31
C PRO A 25 -12.97 -10.81 -10.22
N ARG A 26 -13.68 -10.31 -11.24
CA ARG A 26 -14.02 -8.88 -11.39
C ARG A 26 -14.98 -8.36 -10.31
N GLU A 27 -15.74 -9.25 -9.69
CA GLU A 27 -16.65 -8.94 -8.59
C GLU A 27 -15.92 -8.67 -7.26
N VAL A 28 -14.62 -8.97 -7.18
CA VAL A 28 -13.81 -8.78 -5.97
C VAL A 28 -13.12 -7.42 -6.00
N ASN A 29 -13.39 -6.60 -4.99
CA ASN A 29 -12.66 -5.36 -4.76
C ASN A 29 -11.36 -5.64 -4.00
N ILE A 30 -10.25 -5.10 -4.50
CA ILE A 30 -8.93 -5.25 -3.89
C ILE A 30 -8.47 -3.89 -3.37
N ILE A 31 -8.04 -3.85 -2.12
CA ILE A 31 -7.44 -2.66 -1.52
C ILE A 31 -5.96 -2.94 -1.26
N ILE A 32 -5.10 -2.15 -1.90
CA ILE A 32 -3.64 -2.21 -1.73
C ILE A 32 -3.19 -0.98 -0.97
N THR A 33 -2.45 -1.21 0.11
CA THR A 33 -1.96 -0.19 1.03
C THR A 33 -0.44 -0.27 1.17
N GLY A 34 0.11 0.73 1.84
CA GLY A 34 1.53 0.84 2.14
C GLY A 34 2.24 1.91 1.31
N ARG A 35 3.41 2.31 1.78
CA ARG A 35 4.21 3.38 1.18
C ARG A 35 4.93 2.90 -0.07
N LYS A 36 5.36 3.85 -0.91
CA LYS A 36 6.23 3.61 -2.07
C LYS A 36 5.62 2.65 -3.11
N ALA A 37 4.33 2.83 -3.41
CA ALA A 37 3.65 2.10 -4.46
C ALA A 37 4.44 2.18 -5.78
N LYS A 38 4.66 1.03 -6.42
CA LYS A 38 5.32 0.95 -7.73
C LYS A 38 4.37 1.53 -8.80
N LYS A 39 4.94 2.18 -9.82
CA LYS A 39 4.17 2.83 -10.88
C LYS A 39 3.25 1.83 -11.59
N GLU A 40 3.75 0.62 -11.79
CA GLU A 40 3.06 -0.49 -12.43
C GLU A 40 1.81 -0.93 -11.65
N ILE A 41 1.80 -0.79 -10.32
CA ILE A 41 0.61 -1.06 -9.49
C ILE A 41 -0.40 0.08 -9.63
N ILE A 42 0.06 1.33 -9.64
CA ILE A 42 -0.80 2.51 -9.80
C ILE A 42 -1.47 2.51 -11.18
N GLU A 43 -0.74 2.15 -12.23
CA GLU A 43 -1.24 2.15 -13.61
C GLU A 43 -2.38 1.15 -13.86
N ILE A 44 -2.45 0.06 -13.10
CA ILE A 44 -3.54 -0.93 -13.21
C ILE A 44 -4.70 -0.68 -12.24
N ALA A 45 -4.55 0.27 -11.32
CA ALA A 45 -5.57 0.55 -10.32
C ALA A 45 -6.65 1.47 -10.89
N ASP A 46 -7.92 1.15 -10.64
CA ASP A 46 -9.03 2.03 -11.00
C ASP A 46 -9.01 3.33 -10.18
N ILE A 47 -8.52 3.25 -8.94
CA ILE A 47 -8.42 4.38 -8.00
C ILE A 47 -7.04 4.33 -7.33
N ALA A 48 -6.35 5.46 -7.34
CA ALA A 48 -5.11 5.66 -6.59
C ALA A 48 -5.22 6.91 -5.72
N SER A 49 -4.81 6.81 -4.46
CA SER A 49 -4.79 7.94 -3.51
C SER A 49 -3.44 7.98 -2.79
N GLU A 50 -2.88 9.18 -2.67
CA GLU A 50 -1.63 9.41 -1.94
C GLU A 50 -1.93 10.08 -0.59
N MET A 51 -1.47 9.47 0.50
CA MET A 51 -1.48 10.09 1.82
C MET A 51 -0.18 10.85 2.06
N LYS A 52 -0.25 12.18 2.06
CA LYS A 52 0.88 13.06 2.39
C LYS A 52 0.83 13.46 3.86
N GLU A 53 1.89 13.16 4.62
CA GLU A 53 2.03 13.58 6.02
C GLU A 53 2.20 15.12 6.07
N LEU A 54 1.14 15.84 6.43
CA LEU A 54 1.23 17.28 6.70
C LEU A 54 1.71 17.56 8.14
N LYS A 55 1.18 16.81 9.11
CA LYS A 55 1.52 16.87 10.53
C LYS A 55 1.26 15.50 11.17
N HIS A 56 2.12 15.08 12.10
CA HIS A 56 1.93 13.86 12.89
C HIS A 56 2.45 14.05 14.32
N HIS A 57 1.73 13.61 15.35
CA HIS A 57 2.12 13.81 16.76
C HIS A 57 3.42 13.07 17.13
N PHE A 58 3.73 11.99 16.41
CA PHE A 58 5.02 11.30 16.50
C PHE A 58 6.22 12.27 16.33
N ARG A 59 6.12 13.28 15.47
CA ARG A 59 7.16 14.30 15.27
C ARG A 59 7.39 15.18 16.51
N LYS A 60 6.46 15.17 17.47
CA LYS A 60 6.55 15.85 18.76
C LYS A 60 6.92 14.91 19.92
N GLY A 61 7.35 13.68 19.61
CA GLY A 61 7.79 12.70 20.61
C GLY A 61 6.66 11.87 21.25
N VAL A 62 5.41 12.03 20.79
CA VAL A 62 4.30 11.17 21.24
C VAL A 62 4.49 9.78 20.66
N LYS A 63 4.65 8.78 21.53
CA LYS A 63 4.76 7.36 21.14
C LYS A 63 3.43 6.83 20.60
N ALA A 64 3.46 5.62 20.04
CA ALA A 64 2.27 4.94 19.54
C ALA A 64 1.19 4.82 20.64
N VAL A 65 -0.01 5.26 20.33
CA VAL A 65 -1.19 5.23 21.19
C VAL A 65 -2.09 4.08 20.72
N LYS A 66 -2.43 3.19 21.65
CA LYS A 66 -3.37 2.09 21.39
C LYS A 66 -4.72 2.62 20.92
N ALA A 67 -5.32 1.94 19.96
CA ALA A 67 -6.56 2.32 19.26
C ALA A 67 -6.46 3.55 18.35
N ILE A 68 -5.26 4.13 18.19
CA ILE A 68 -4.98 5.20 17.22
C ILE A 68 -3.97 4.70 16.19
N ASP A 69 -2.81 4.25 16.65
CA ASP A 69 -1.72 3.80 15.79
C ASP A 69 -1.76 2.28 15.54
N TYR A 70 -2.42 1.52 16.43
CA TYR A 70 -2.60 0.06 16.35
C TYR A 70 -3.76 -0.45 17.22
#